data_AF-A0A3D0YAI4-F1
#
_entry.id   AF-A0A3D0YAI4-F1
#
_cell.length_a   1.000
_cell.length_b   1.000
_cell.length_c   1.000
_cell.angle_alpha   90.00
_cell.angle_beta   90.00
_cell.angle_gamma   90.00
#
_symmetry.space_group_name_H-M   'P 1'
#
loop_
_entity.id
_entity.type
_entity.pdbx_description
1 polymer ?
#
loop_
_entity_poly.entity_id
_entity_poly.type
_entity_poly.pdbx_seq_one_letter_code
_entity_poly.pdbx_strand_id
1 'polypeptide(L)'
;MEDVNFIENRIGRCYILAYEFVKENDDWTLINGEIIGNDNEMMQHAWAEKGKEVYEPILDMLFEKNEYYSRHQANPINQYTQDEARRYMLYYGKHCFWEKIPETKFEYDYSAISDEIVGWIMQGNREALRYMIENRIVNPEVILEKWKQHIGNGNQIEIDT
;
A
#
# COMPACT_ATOMS: atom_id res chain seq x y z
N MET A 1 6.45 -32.38 13.06
CA MET A 1 5.53 -32.36 11.92
C MET A 1 5.40 -30.89 11.59
N GLU A 2 6.26 -30.40 10.70
CA GLU A 2 6.37 -28.98 10.39
C GLU A 2 5.16 -28.55 9.57
N ASP A 3 4.52 -27.46 10.01
CA ASP A 3 3.28 -26.92 9.45
C ASP A 3 3.48 -26.49 7.99
N VAL A 4 2.94 -27.31 7.08
CA VAL A 4 2.87 -27.04 5.63
C VAL A 4 2.03 -25.78 5.32
N ASN A 5 1.31 -25.24 6.31
CA ASN A 5 0.50 -24.01 6.19
C ASN A 5 1.30 -22.68 6.30
N PHE A 6 2.59 -22.72 6.62
CA PHE A 6 3.38 -21.49 6.81
C PHE A 6 3.99 -20.92 5.51
N ILE A 7 3.98 -21.68 4.42
CA ILE A 7 4.62 -21.30 3.14
C ILE A 7 3.63 -20.55 2.23
N GLU A 8 2.37 -20.99 2.15
CA GLU A 8 1.35 -20.35 1.29
C GLU A 8 0.96 -18.93 1.76
N ASN A 9 1.17 -18.60 3.04
CA ASN A 9 0.83 -17.29 3.63
C ASN A 9 1.95 -16.23 3.54
N ARG A 10 3.05 -16.49 2.81
CA ARG A 10 4.18 -15.53 2.70
C ARG A 10 4.12 -14.66 1.45
N ILE A 11 3.36 -15.06 0.44
CA ILE A 11 3.27 -14.31 -0.82
C ILE A 11 2.64 -12.94 -0.53
N GLY A 12 3.38 -11.88 -0.87
CA GLY A 12 2.95 -10.50 -0.70
C GLY A 12 3.12 -9.89 0.70
N ARG A 13 3.63 -10.63 1.69
CA ARG A 13 3.88 -10.07 3.03
C ARG A 13 4.91 -8.96 3.04
N CYS A 14 5.89 -8.99 2.13
CA CYS A 14 6.90 -7.94 2.00
C CYS A 14 6.28 -6.57 1.73
N TYR A 15 5.24 -6.47 0.91
CA TYR A 15 4.54 -5.21 0.63
C TYR A 15 3.84 -4.65 1.87
N ILE A 16 3.19 -5.51 2.66
CA ILE A 16 2.49 -5.10 3.88
C ILE A 16 3.51 -4.58 4.90
N LEU A 17 4.56 -5.36 5.15
CA LEU A 17 5.56 -5.06 6.17
C LEU A 17 6.43 -3.85 5.80
N ALA A 18 6.82 -3.69 4.52
CA ALA A 18 7.52 -2.49 4.06
C ALA A 18 6.63 -1.24 4.21
N TYR A 19 5.34 -1.35 3.88
CA TYR A 19 4.40 -0.25 4.06
C TYR A 19 4.22 0.14 5.52
N GLU A 20 3.96 -0.83 6.41
CA GLU A 20 3.81 -0.54 7.84
C GLU A 20 5.08 0.08 8.42
N PHE A 21 6.26 -0.37 7.99
CA PHE A 21 7.52 0.24 8.39
C PHE A 21 7.62 1.71 7.95
N VAL A 22 7.38 2.01 6.67
CA VAL A 22 7.45 3.39 6.15
C VAL A 22 6.34 4.28 6.73
N LYS A 23 5.16 3.72 7.02
CA LYS A 23 4.05 4.44 7.68
C LYS A 23 4.44 4.96 9.06
N GLU A 24 5.31 4.26 9.78
CA GLU A 24 5.79 4.70 11.10
C GLU A 24 7.12 5.47 11.04
N ASN A 25 7.75 5.56 9.85
CA ASN A 25 9.06 6.21 9.65
C ASN A 25 9.03 7.10 8.40
N ASP A 26 8.66 8.37 8.56
CA ASP A 26 8.33 9.33 7.50
C ASP A 26 9.48 9.71 6.56
N ASP A 27 10.73 9.54 7.00
CA ASP A 27 11.93 9.81 6.19
C ASP A 27 12.49 8.59 5.45
N TRP A 28 11.74 7.49 5.42
CA TRP A 28 12.02 6.31 4.62
C TRP A 28 11.18 6.26 3.35
N THR A 29 11.78 5.70 2.31
CA THR A 29 11.14 5.50 1.01
C THR A 29 10.80 4.03 0.83
N LEU A 30 9.54 3.72 0.52
CA LEU A 30 9.13 2.37 0.12
C LEU A 30 9.58 2.10 -1.31
N ILE A 31 10.22 0.97 -1.53
CA ILE A 31 10.68 0.52 -2.84
C ILE A 31 9.88 -0.71 -3.25
N ASN A 32 9.31 -0.68 -4.45
CA ASN A 32 8.86 -1.88 -5.16
C ASN A 32 9.91 -2.18 -6.24
N GLY A 33 10.46 -3.38 -6.24
CA GLY A 33 11.45 -3.78 -7.23
C GLY A 33 11.54 -5.27 -7.38
N GLU A 34 12.67 -5.72 -7.92
CA GLU A 34 12.97 -7.12 -8.11
C GLU A 34 14.24 -7.48 -7.35
N ILE A 35 14.28 -8.69 -6.81
CA ILE A 35 15.47 -9.28 -6.19
C ILE A 35 15.63 -10.73 -6.68
N ILE A 36 16.84 -11.26 -6.55
CA ILE A 36 17.08 -12.69 -6.67
C ILE A 36 16.85 -13.37 -5.32
N GLY A 37 15.92 -14.33 -5.32
CA GLY A 37 15.60 -15.17 -4.18
C GLY A 37 16.66 -16.23 -3.89
N ASN A 38 16.46 -16.99 -2.81
CA ASN A 38 17.39 -18.06 -2.40
C ASN A 38 17.45 -19.24 -3.39
N ASP A 39 16.43 -19.38 -4.24
CA ASP A 39 16.34 -20.32 -5.34
C ASP A 39 17.04 -19.84 -6.62
N ASN A 40 17.72 -18.68 -6.57
CA ASN A 40 18.29 -17.97 -7.70
C ASN A 40 17.26 -17.54 -8.76
N GLU A 41 15.97 -17.50 -8.42
CA GLU A 41 14.95 -16.96 -9.31
C GLU A 41 14.72 -15.47 -9.04
N MET A 42 14.41 -14.73 -10.11
CA MET A 42 14.03 -13.32 -9.99
C MET A 42 12.59 -13.23 -9.48
N MET A 43 12.36 -12.43 -8.44
CA MET A 43 11.03 -12.24 -7.87
C MET A 43 10.77 -10.76 -7.58
N GLN A 44 9.49 -10.38 -7.68
CA GLN A 44 9.03 -9.09 -7.22
C GLN A 44 9.08 -9.02 -5.70
N HIS A 45 9.51 -7.87 -5.18
CA HIS A 45 9.71 -7.66 -3.74
C HIS A 45 9.48 -6.21 -3.35
N ALA A 46 9.36 -5.97 -2.05
CA ALA A 46 9.31 -4.64 -1.48
C ALA A 46 10.21 -4.53 -0.26
N TRP A 47 10.87 -3.38 -0.15
CA TRP A 47 11.77 -3.01 0.96
C TRP A 47 11.66 -1.51 1.23
N ALA A 48 12.33 -1.02 2.28
CA ALA A 48 12.38 0.42 2.56
C ALA A 48 13.82 0.92 2.58
N GLU A 49 14.02 2.19 2.22
CA GLU A 49 15.35 2.80 2.13
C GLU A 49 15.43 4.16 2.80
N LYS A 50 16.59 4.42 3.42
CA LYS A 50 16.96 5.75 3.91
C LYS A 50 18.46 5.93 3.84
N GLY A 51 18.90 6.91 3.05
CA GLY A 51 20.33 7.19 2.88
C GLY A 51 21.12 5.97 2.40
N LYS A 52 21.92 5.39 3.29
CA LYS A 52 22.77 4.20 3.02
C LYS A 52 22.22 2.91 3.62
N GLU A 53 21.01 2.93 4.15
CA GLU A 53 20.39 1.80 4.82
C GLU A 53 19.20 1.28 4.02
N VAL A 54 19.04 -0.05 4.04
CA VAL A 54 17.91 -0.78 3.48
C VAL A 54 17.28 -1.60 4.60
N TYR A 55 15.97 -1.49 4.78
CA TYR A 55 15.20 -2.37 5.64
C TYR A 55 14.57 -3.49 4.80
N GLU A 56 14.95 -4.73 5.11
CA GLU A 56 14.39 -5.95 4.53
C GLU A 56 13.26 -6.48 5.42
N PRO A 57 11.98 -6.32 5.00
CA PRO A 57 10.84 -6.62 5.84
C PRO A 57 10.65 -8.11 6.15
N ILE A 58 11.07 -9.02 5.28
CA ILE A 58 10.87 -10.46 5.52
C ILE A 58 11.85 -10.99 6.56
N LEU A 59 13.04 -10.40 6.63
CA LEU A 59 14.06 -10.75 7.60
C LEU A 59 13.99 -9.90 8.88
N ASP A 60 13.24 -8.79 8.84
CA ASP A 60 13.18 -7.77 9.90
C ASP A 60 14.60 -7.27 10.25
N MET A 61 15.35 -6.89 9.22
CA MET A 61 16.76 -6.54 9.34
C MET A 61 17.12 -5.29 8.53
N LEU A 62 18.08 -4.53 9.05
CA LEU A 62 18.75 -3.45 8.33
C LEU A 62 20.03 -3.94 7.67
N PHE A 63 20.24 -3.50 6.44
CA PHE A 63 21.43 -3.76 5.64
C PHE A 63 22.07 -2.44 5.21
N GLU A 64 23.39 -2.46 5.01
CA GLU A 64 24.03 -1.43 4.21
C GLU A 64 23.56 -1.57 2.76
N LYS A 65 23.26 -0.45 2.11
CA LYS A 65 22.58 -0.43 0.81
C LYS A 65 23.38 -1.14 -0.29
N ASN A 66 24.69 -0.91 -0.38
CA ASN A 66 25.50 -1.58 -1.40
C ASN A 66 25.62 -3.09 -1.14
N GLU A 67 25.70 -3.50 0.14
CA GLU A 67 25.65 -4.92 0.51
C GLU A 67 24.33 -5.55 0.07
N TYR A 68 23.19 -4.94 0.40
CA TYR A 68 21.87 -5.48 0.05
C TYR A 68 21.71 -5.63 -1.46
N TYR A 69 22.04 -4.58 -2.22
CA TYR A 69 21.95 -4.58 -3.67
C TYR A 69 22.87 -5.61 -4.31
N SER A 70 24.10 -5.76 -3.81
CA SER A 70 25.03 -6.76 -4.33
C SER A 70 24.62 -8.19 -3.98
N ARG A 71 24.14 -8.44 -2.75
CA ARG A 71 23.75 -9.77 -2.28
C ARG A 71 22.50 -10.26 -3.00
N HIS A 72 21.50 -9.39 -3.12
CA HIS A 72 20.17 -9.74 -3.64
C HIS A 72 19.99 -9.38 -5.11
N GLN A 73 21.02 -8.81 -5.76
CA GLN A 73 20.93 -8.26 -7.12
C GLN A 73 19.71 -7.33 -7.26
N ALA A 74 19.48 -6.49 -6.24
CA ALA A 74 18.26 -5.72 -6.12
C ALA A 74 18.15 -4.67 -7.24
N ASN A 75 17.01 -4.67 -7.91
CA ASN A 75 16.67 -3.76 -9.00
C ASN A 75 15.44 -2.93 -8.61
N PRO A 76 15.61 -1.68 -8.13
CA PRO A 76 14.48 -0.83 -7.73
C PRO A 76 13.70 -0.39 -8.98
N ILE A 77 12.39 -0.61 -8.99
CA ILE A 77 11.53 -0.24 -10.13
C ILE A 77 10.74 1.03 -9.80
N ASN A 78 10.03 1.02 -8.67
CA ASN A 78 9.25 2.15 -8.20
C ASN A 78 9.66 2.53 -6.77
N GLN A 79 9.60 3.83 -6.49
CA GLN A 79 9.94 4.39 -5.19
C GLN A 79 8.81 5.32 -4.77
N TYR A 80 8.46 5.27 -3.50
CA TYR A 80 7.34 5.99 -2.91
C TYR A 80 7.75 6.58 -1.57
N THR A 81 7.56 7.88 -1.42
CA THR A 81 7.47 8.50 -0.10
C THR A 81 6.32 7.87 0.71
N GLN A 82 6.29 8.13 2.02
CA GLN A 82 5.19 7.67 2.88
C GLN A 82 3.81 8.09 2.35
N ASP A 83 3.65 9.36 1.96
CA ASP A 83 2.39 9.89 1.43
C ASP A 83 2.00 9.24 0.10
N GLU A 84 2.96 9.03 -0.81
CA GLU A 84 2.71 8.31 -2.05
C GLU A 84 2.30 6.87 -1.76
N ALA A 85 3.06 6.13 -0.95
CA ALA A 85 2.74 4.75 -0.61
C ALA A 85 1.32 4.63 -0.03
N ARG A 86 0.91 5.57 0.82
CA ARG A 86 -0.45 5.64 1.38
C ARG A 86 -1.50 5.90 0.30
N ARG A 87 -1.25 6.82 -0.64
CA ARG A 87 -2.15 7.08 -1.77
C ARG A 87 -2.30 5.86 -2.67
N TYR A 88 -1.20 5.18 -2.98
CA TYR A 88 -1.22 3.96 -3.78
C TYR A 88 -1.95 2.82 -3.09
N MET A 89 -1.73 2.63 -1.78
CA MET A 89 -2.45 1.64 -0.99
C MET A 89 -3.97 1.88 -1.04
N LEU A 90 -4.40 3.14 -0.88
CA LEU A 90 -5.81 3.51 -0.97
C LEU A 90 -6.39 3.33 -2.37
N TYR A 91 -5.63 3.70 -3.42
CA TYR A 91 -6.07 3.57 -4.80
C TYR A 91 -6.23 2.11 -5.23
N TYR A 92 -5.26 1.25 -4.92
CA TYR A 92 -5.29 -0.16 -5.30
C TYR A 92 -6.12 -1.04 -4.35
N GLY A 93 -6.38 -0.57 -3.13
CA GLY A 93 -7.09 -1.32 -2.08
C GLY A 93 -6.33 -2.52 -1.53
N LYS A 94 -5.04 -2.70 -1.88
CA LYS A 94 -4.21 -3.83 -1.46
C LYS A 94 -2.71 -3.50 -1.47
N HIS A 95 -1.96 -4.17 -0.61
CA HIS A 95 -0.49 -4.15 -0.60
C HIS A 95 0.02 -5.11 -1.68
N CYS A 96 0.60 -4.56 -2.75
CA CYS A 96 1.18 -5.36 -3.83
C CYS A 96 2.24 -4.57 -4.59
N PHE A 97 2.81 -5.20 -5.62
CA PHE A 97 3.60 -4.49 -6.60
C PHE A 97 2.72 -3.52 -7.38
N TRP A 98 2.78 -2.24 -7.04
CA TRP A 98 2.03 -1.21 -7.74
C TRP A 98 2.77 -0.74 -8.99
N GLU A 99 2.02 -0.60 -10.08
CA GLU A 99 2.46 0.12 -11.28
C GLU A 99 2.40 1.62 -11.01
N LYS A 100 3.42 2.38 -11.41
CA LYS A 100 3.38 3.84 -11.26
C LYS A 100 2.23 4.42 -12.07
N ILE A 101 1.27 5.05 -11.39
CA ILE A 101 0.25 5.85 -12.04
C ILE A 101 0.78 7.28 -12.26
N PRO A 102 0.49 7.91 -13.41
CA PRO A 102 0.81 9.31 -13.62
C PRO A 102 0.22 10.16 -12.50
N GLU A 103 0.97 11.16 -12.01
CA GLU A 103 0.48 12.06 -10.94
C GLU A 103 -0.85 12.72 -11.31
N THR A 104 -1.06 12.98 -12.60
CA THR A 104 -2.31 13.52 -13.16
C THR A 104 -3.52 12.58 -13.04
N LYS A 105 -3.34 11.30 -12.70
CA LYS A 105 -4.46 10.38 -12.38
C LYS A 105 -4.89 10.45 -10.92
N PHE A 106 -4.07 10.99 -10.02
CA PHE A 106 -4.55 11.38 -8.69
C PHE A 106 -5.40 12.64 -8.75
N GLU A 107 -5.24 13.44 -9.81
CA GLU A 107 -6.21 14.46 -10.20
C GLU A 107 -7.42 13.77 -10.88
N TYR A 108 -8.41 13.39 -10.07
CA TYR A 108 -9.79 13.18 -10.51
C TYR A 108 -10.06 11.95 -11.42
N ASP A 109 -10.03 10.73 -10.87
CA ASP A 109 -10.89 9.64 -11.38
C ASP A 109 -11.71 9.00 -10.25
N TYR A 110 -12.82 9.67 -9.93
CA TYR A 110 -13.76 9.23 -8.89
C TYR A 110 -14.66 8.06 -9.31
N SER A 111 -14.60 7.64 -10.58
CA SER A 111 -15.35 6.48 -11.08
C SER A 111 -14.70 5.15 -10.72
N ALA A 112 -13.40 5.17 -10.38
CA ALA A 112 -12.59 4.00 -10.09
C ALA A 112 -12.61 3.54 -8.62
N ILE A 113 -13.35 4.22 -7.73
CA ILE A 113 -13.49 3.76 -6.34
C ILE A 113 -14.25 2.44 -6.37
N SER A 114 -13.52 1.34 -6.18
CA SER A 114 -14.07 -0.01 -6.18
C SER A 114 -15.09 -0.16 -5.05
N ASP A 115 -16.08 -1.03 -5.24
CA ASP A 115 -17.06 -1.32 -4.19
C ASP A 115 -16.40 -1.95 -2.94
N GLU A 116 -15.19 -2.50 -3.09
CA GLU A 116 -14.35 -2.99 -2.01
C GLU A 116 -13.83 -1.85 -1.11
N ILE A 117 -13.38 -0.73 -1.70
CA ILE A 117 -12.98 0.47 -0.94
C ILE A 117 -14.19 1.05 -0.19
N VAL A 118 -15.36 1.06 -0.83
CA VAL A 118 -16.62 1.49 -0.18
C VAL A 118 -16.97 0.57 0.98
N GLY A 119 -16.87 -0.75 0.80
CA GLY A 119 -17.06 -1.73 1.87
C GLY A 119 -16.10 -1.53 3.04
N TRP A 120 -14.83 -1.22 2.76
CA TRP A 120 -13.81 -0.93 3.76
C TRP A 120 -14.11 0.33 4.58
N ILE A 121 -14.55 1.41 3.90
CA ILE A 121 -15.01 2.63 4.56
C ILE A 121 -16.23 2.34 5.45
N MET A 122 -17.18 1.55 4.93
CA MET A 122 -18.43 1.20 5.63
C MET A 122 -18.20 0.32 6.87
N GLN A 123 -17.10 -0.41 6.96
CA GLN A 123 -16.70 -1.19 8.13
C GLN A 123 -16.15 -0.34 9.29
N GLY A 124 -16.24 0.99 9.20
CA GLY A 124 -15.94 1.90 10.31
C GLY A 124 -14.55 2.51 10.28
N ASN A 125 -13.82 2.40 9.16
CA ASN A 125 -12.50 2.99 9.00
C ASN A 125 -12.60 4.50 8.67
N ARG A 126 -13.15 5.27 9.62
CA ARG A 126 -13.41 6.72 9.49
C ARG A 126 -12.14 7.53 9.24
N GLU A 127 -10.99 7.08 9.75
CA GLU A 127 -9.70 7.73 9.50
C GLU A 127 -9.23 7.58 8.06
N ALA A 128 -9.43 6.40 7.45
CA ALA A 128 -9.14 6.21 6.03
C ALA A 128 -10.02 7.12 5.17
N LEU A 129 -11.33 7.17 5.47
CA LEU A 129 -12.26 8.06 4.76
C LEU A 129 -11.86 9.53 4.89
N ARG A 130 -11.61 9.99 6.12
CA ARG A 130 -11.20 11.36 6.40
C ARG A 130 -9.94 11.73 5.64
N TYR A 131 -8.91 10.88 5.68
CA TYR A 131 -7.68 11.11 4.94
C TYR A 131 -7.92 11.18 3.43
N MET A 132 -8.73 10.28 2.87
CA MET A 132 -9.05 10.29 1.45
C MET A 132 -9.77 11.58 1.02
N ILE A 133 -10.65 12.11 1.86
CA ILE A 133 -11.34 13.39 1.63
C ILE A 133 -10.36 14.56 1.73
N GLU A 134 -9.58 14.64 2.82
CA GLU A 134 -8.61 15.72 3.07
C GLU A 134 -7.54 15.81 1.98
N ASN A 135 -7.14 14.67 1.42
CA ASN A 135 -6.15 14.59 0.34
C ASN A 135 -6.77 14.53 -1.06
N ARG A 136 -8.09 14.78 -1.19
CA ARG A 136 -8.82 14.81 -2.47
C ARG A 136 -8.71 13.54 -3.30
N ILE A 137 -8.41 12.40 -2.66
CA ILE A 137 -8.31 11.07 -3.27
C ILE A 137 -9.72 10.60 -3.68
N VAL A 138 -10.73 10.99 -2.93
CA VAL A 138 -12.14 10.64 -3.16
C VAL A 138 -13.01 11.89 -3.02
N ASN A 139 -14.03 12.01 -3.86
CA ASN A 139 -15.06 13.03 -3.68
C ASN A 139 -16.04 12.56 -2.58
N PRO A 140 -16.25 13.33 -1.50
CA PRO A 140 -17.24 13.02 -0.47
C PRO A 140 -18.63 12.72 -1.02
N GLU A 141 -19.04 13.42 -2.09
CA GLU A 141 -20.34 13.25 -2.72
C GLU A 141 -20.48 11.87 -3.39
N VAL A 142 -19.43 11.38 -4.05
CA VAL A 142 -19.41 10.06 -4.69
C VAL A 142 -19.47 8.94 -3.65
N ILE A 143 -18.74 9.11 -2.54
CA ILE A 143 -18.82 8.17 -1.41
C ILE A 143 -20.23 8.18 -0.82
N LEU A 144 -20.83 9.36 -0.65
CA LEU A 144 -22.18 9.49 -0.12
C LEU A 144 -23.22 8.84 -1.07
N GLU A 145 -23.06 8.98 -2.39
CA GLU A 145 -23.91 8.33 -3.39
C GLU A 145 -23.77 6.81 -3.37
N LYS A 146 -22.54 6.28 -3.41
CA LYS A 146 -22.30 4.83 -3.32
C LYS A 146 -22.77 4.26 -1.98
N TRP A 147 -22.57 5.00 -0.89
CA TRP A 147 -23.09 4.67 0.43
C TRP A 147 -24.61 4.54 0.37
N LYS A 148 -25.33 5.57 -0.10
CA LYS A 148 -26.80 5.55 -0.28
C LYS A 148 -27.29 4.36 -1.13
N GLN A 149 -26.56 4.00 -2.18
CA GLN A 149 -26.86 2.83 -3.01
C GLN A 149 -26.68 1.51 -2.24
N HIS A 150 -25.67 1.42 -1.37
CA HIS A 150 -25.31 0.18 -0.65
C HIS A 150 -26.15 -0.07 0.61
N ILE A 151 -26.51 0.96 1.38
CA ILE A 151 -27.44 0.83 2.54
C ILE A 151 -28.92 0.85 2.15
N GLY A 152 -29.25 1.11 0.88
CA GLY A 152 -30.60 1.02 0.33
C GLY A 152 -31.66 1.80 1.14
N ASN A 153 -31.76 3.11 0.96
CA ASN A 153 -32.85 3.97 1.50
C ASN A 153 -33.18 3.84 3.01
N GLY A 154 -32.38 3.14 3.81
CA GLY A 154 -32.69 2.81 5.20
C GLY A 154 -31.59 3.26 6.15
N ASN A 155 -31.73 4.49 6.65
CA ASN A 155 -31.04 5.15 7.77
C ASN A 155 -30.11 6.28 7.35
N GLN A 156 -30.59 7.51 7.55
CA GLN A 156 -29.77 8.73 7.53
C GLN A 156 -28.81 8.70 8.72
N ILE A 157 -27.53 8.96 8.46
CA ILE A 157 -26.55 9.35 9.48
C ILE A 157 -26.32 10.84 9.27
N GLU A 158 -26.55 11.64 10.31
CA GLU A 158 -26.14 13.05 10.34
C GLU A 158 -24.61 13.11 10.38
N ILE A 159 -24.03 13.75 9.37
CA ILE A 159 -22.61 14.12 9.37
C ILE A 159 -22.57 15.52 9.96
N ASP A 160 -22.13 15.66 11.21
CA ASP A 160 -21.83 16.98 11.77
C ASP A 160 -20.64 17.57 11.00
N THR A 161 -20.92 18.68 10.32
CA THR A 161 -19.98 19.54 9.58
C THR A 161 -19.19 20.45 10.49
#